data_AF-A0A8D0A3T2-F1
#
_entry.id   AF-A0A8D0A3T2-F1
#
_cell.length_a   1.000
_cell.length_b   1.000
_cell.length_c   1.000
_cell.angle_alpha   90.00
_cell.angle_beta   90.00
_cell.angle_gamma   90.00
#
_symmetry.space_group_name_H-M   'P 1'
#
loop_
_entity.id
_entity.type
_entity.pdbx_description
1 polymer ?
#
loop_
_entity_poly.entity_id
_entity_poly.type
_entity_poly.pdbx_seq_one_letter_code
_entity_poly.pdbx_strand_id
1 'polypeptide(L)'
;MCLGSHVHVTELVLDNCRSGEGKIEGITEEFSNLELLSLINVGLTSVADVPKLDKLKKLELSDNRISGGLEVLAERLVSLTHLNLSGNKFKDISTLEPLKKLPQLKSLDLFNCEVTNLADYRDSIFKLLPQLIYLDGYDIDDCEASDSDGEGDGVDDEEGEGVASTWSGQKNIKMGRL
;
A
#
# COMPACT_ATOMS: atom_id res chain seq x y z
N MET A 1 12.91 25.38 -12.52
CA MET A 1 12.40 25.87 -11.24
C MET A 1 10.92 25.55 -11.16
N CYS A 2 10.55 24.48 -10.45
CA CYS A 2 9.21 24.21 -9.87
C CYS A 2 9.39 23.17 -8.75
N LEU A 3 10.19 23.49 -7.72
CA LEU A 3 10.49 22.61 -6.58
C LEU A 3 9.44 22.73 -5.45
N GLY A 4 8.17 22.99 -5.80
CA GLY A 4 7.15 23.37 -4.81
C GLY A 4 5.82 22.63 -4.88
N SER A 5 5.60 21.72 -5.84
CA SER A 5 4.25 21.18 -6.10
C SER A 5 3.92 19.84 -5.45
N HIS A 6 4.90 19.11 -4.91
CA HIS A 6 4.68 17.74 -4.42
C HIS A 6 4.27 17.67 -2.94
N VAL A 7 4.56 18.69 -2.14
CA VAL A 7 4.23 18.75 -0.70
C VAL A 7 2.72 18.78 -0.39
N HIS A 8 1.83 18.84 -1.38
CA HIS A 8 0.38 18.77 -1.17
C HIS A 8 -0.28 17.54 -1.81
N VAL A 9 0.52 16.64 -2.40
CA VAL A 9 -0.02 15.45 -3.07
C VAL A 9 -0.29 14.38 -2.03
N THR A 10 -1.57 14.04 -1.85
CA THR A 10 -2.01 12.96 -0.96
C THR A 10 -2.28 11.66 -1.72
N GLU A 11 -2.51 11.73 -3.03
CA GLU A 11 -2.82 10.58 -3.87
C GLU A 11 -2.03 10.63 -5.17
N LEU A 12 -1.39 9.52 -5.52
CA LEU A 12 -0.59 9.37 -6.74
C LEU A 12 -0.94 8.05 -7.41
N VAL A 13 -1.53 8.15 -8.61
CA VAL A 13 -1.97 6.98 -9.40
C VAL A 13 -1.17 6.93 -10.69
N LEU A 14 -0.34 5.90 -10.82
CA LEU A 14 0.62 5.69 -11.90
C LEU A 14 0.39 4.35 -12.62
N ASP A 15 -0.83 3.83 -12.53
CA ASP A 15 -1.18 2.55 -13.13
C ASP A 15 -0.86 2.52 -14.63
N ASN A 16 -0.35 1.39 -15.10
CA ASN A 16 0.07 1.15 -16.49
C ASN A 16 1.22 2.04 -16.97
N CYS A 17 1.84 2.85 -16.10
CA CYS A 17 3.06 3.60 -16.42
C CYS A 17 4.28 2.71 -16.24
N ARG A 18 4.74 2.07 -17.31
CA ARG A 18 5.86 1.13 -17.28
C ARG A 18 7.08 1.68 -16.51
N SER A 19 7.51 0.94 -15.48
CA SER A 19 8.72 1.23 -14.71
C SER A 19 10.00 1.02 -15.53
N GLY A 20 11.03 1.84 -15.28
CA GLY A 20 12.40 1.59 -15.68
C GLY A 20 12.95 0.36 -14.94
N GLU A 21 13.49 -0.62 -15.68
CA GLU A 21 14.13 -1.84 -15.12
C GLU A 21 13.33 -2.66 -14.08
N GLY A 22 12.02 -2.43 -13.94
CA GLY A 22 11.21 -3.08 -12.89
C GLY A 22 11.35 -2.46 -11.50
N LYS A 23 11.79 -1.20 -11.41
CA LYS A 23 12.03 -0.47 -10.16
C LYS A 23 11.13 0.76 -10.03
N ILE A 24 10.98 1.24 -8.81
CA ILE A 24 10.30 2.50 -8.53
C ILE A 24 11.28 3.65 -8.82
N GLU A 25 10.93 4.51 -9.76
CA GLU A 25 11.69 5.71 -10.12
C GLU A 25 10.79 6.95 -10.03
N GLY A 26 11.37 8.13 -9.80
CA GLY A 26 10.63 9.40 -9.75
C GLY A 26 9.78 9.65 -8.51
N ILE A 27 9.58 8.64 -7.64
CA ILE A 27 8.94 8.79 -6.33
C ILE A 27 10.03 8.96 -5.27
N THR A 28 10.04 10.09 -4.59
CA THR A 28 11.05 10.45 -3.57
C THR A 28 10.39 10.75 -2.23
N GLU A 29 11.20 10.98 -1.19
CA GLU A 29 10.72 11.38 0.15
C GLU A 29 10.06 12.78 0.16
N GLU A 30 10.11 13.54 -0.95
CA GLU A 30 9.40 14.83 -1.08
C GLU A 30 7.87 14.68 -1.14
N PHE A 31 7.38 13.47 -1.44
CA PHE A 31 5.96 13.11 -1.36
C PHE A 31 5.53 12.80 0.08
N SER A 32 5.97 13.63 1.04
CA SER A 32 5.83 13.37 2.48
C SER A 32 4.39 13.40 2.99
N ASN A 33 3.45 13.93 2.20
CA ASN A 33 2.00 13.94 2.49
C ASN A 33 1.21 12.87 1.73
N LEU A 34 1.88 11.96 1.02
CA LEU A 34 1.22 10.92 0.24
C LEU A 34 0.58 9.88 1.17
N GLU A 35 -0.72 9.68 1.00
CA GLU A 35 -1.55 8.71 1.72
C GLU A 35 -1.92 7.50 0.86
N LEU A 36 -2.03 7.68 -0.46
CA LEU A 36 -2.31 6.63 -1.43
C LEU A 36 -1.30 6.64 -2.58
N LEU A 37 -0.71 5.47 -2.85
CA LEU A 37 0.14 5.23 -4.01
C LEU A 37 -0.38 4.03 -4.79
N SER A 38 -0.68 4.23 -6.06
CA SER A 38 -1.10 3.17 -6.98
C SER A 38 -0.10 2.99 -8.11
N LEU A 39 0.41 1.77 -8.23
CA LEU A 39 1.44 1.33 -9.18
C LEU A 39 1.00 0.02 -9.87
N ILE A 40 -0.27 -0.05 -10.25
CA ILE A 40 -0.87 -1.26 -10.82
C ILE A 40 -0.33 -1.48 -12.23
N ASN A 41 0.06 -2.73 -12.55
CA ASN A 41 0.50 -3.12 -13.89
C ASN A 41 1.61 -2.22 -14.48
N VAL A 42 2.59 -1.84 -13.67
CA VAL A 42 3.73 -1.03 -14.13
C VAL A 42 4.96 -1.89 -14.45
N GLY A 43 4.93 -3.17 -14.11
CA GLY A 43 5.99 -4.13 -14.41
C GLY A 43 7.12 -4.19 -13.37
N LEU A 44 6.83 -3.80 -12.12
CA LEU A 44 7.78 -3.90 -11.01
C LEU A 44 8.20 -5.34 -10.78
N THR A 45 9.49 -5.53 -10.52
CA THR A 45 10.08 -6.78 -10.05
C THR A 45 10.57 -6.65 -8.61
N SER A 46 10.71 -5.42 -8.10
CA SER A 46 11.21 -5.10 -6.78
C SER A 46 10.52 -3.85 -6.20
N VAL A 47 10.43 -3.81 -4.88
CA VAL A 47 9.96 -2.64 -4.10
C VAL A 47 11.09 -2.01 -3.28
N ALA A 48 12.35 -2.43 -3.48
CA ALA A 48 13.50 -1.99 -2.69
C ALA A 48 13.77 -0.48 -2.75
N ASP A 49 13.32 0.17 -3.83
CA ASP A 49 13.52 1.59 -4.10
C ASP A 49 12.37 2.47 -3.58
N VAL A 50 11.36 1.90 -2.90
CA VAL A 50 10.27 2.71 -2.33
C VAL A 50 10.85 3.72 -1.32
N PRO A 51 10.59 5.03 -1.43
CA PRO A 51 11.11 5.99 -0.45
C PRO A 51 10.41 5.79 0.91
N LYS A 52 10.97 6.42 1.95
CA LYS A 52 10.28 6.51 3.24
C LYS A 52 9.06 7.43 3.10
N LEU A 53 7.86 6.89 3.33
CA LEU A 53 6.59 7.60 3.20
C LEU A 53 5.73 7.36 4.45
N ASP A 54 6.03 8.11 5.51
CA ASP A 54 5.47 7.91 6.85
C ASP A 54 3.94 8.11 6.92
N LYS A 55 3.33 8.78 5.94
CA LYS A 55 1.87 9.02 5.87
C LYS A 55 1.14 8.07 4.93
N LEU A 56 1.85 7.18 4.22
CA LEU A 56 1.24 6.29 3.26
C LEU A 56 0.38 5.25 3.97
N LYS A 57 -0.93 5.27 3.71
CA LYS A 57 -1.94 4.35 4.28
C LYS A 57 -2.30 3.24 3.31
N LYS A 58 -2.34 3.54 2.00
CA LYS A 58 -2.77 2.60 0.96
C LYS A 58 -1.73 2.46 -0.15
N LEU A 59 -1.35 1.22 -0.44
CA LEU A 59 -0.41 0.88 -1.50
C LEU A 59 -0.99 -0.21 -2.41
N GLU A 60 -1.21 0.15 -3.67
CA GLU A 60 -1.70 -0.75 -4.72
C GLU A 60 -0.54 -1.17 -5.63
N LEU A 61 -0.18 -2.46 -5.61
CA LEU A 61 0.92 -3.03 -6.38
C LEU A 61 0.45 -4.21 -7.25
N SER A 62 -0.85 -4.29 -7.54
CA SER A 62 -1.42 -5.41 -8.28
C SER A 62 -0.88 -5.51 -9.71
N ASP A 63 -0.91 -6.73 -10.25
CA ASP A 63 -0.46 -7.05 -11.61
C ASP A 63 1.01 -6.67 -11.91
N ASN A 64 1.88 -6.83 -10.91
CA ASN A 64 3.33 -6.71 -11.07
C ASN A 64 4.02 -8.10 -11.06
N ARG A 65 5.35 -8.13 -10.87
CA ARG A 65 6.17 -9.34 -10.87
C ARG A 65 7.03 -9.44 -9.60
N ILE A 66 6.55 -8.85 -8.51
CA ILE A 66 7.24 -8.82 -7.22
C ILE A 66 7.18 -10.20 -6.58
N SER A 67 8.26 -10.66 -5.96
CA SER A 67 8.31 -11.97 -5.29
C SER A 67 8.91 -11.92 -3.87
N GLY A 68 9.18 -10.71 -3.34
CA GLY A 68 9.85 -10.50 -2.05
C GLY A 68 10.16 -9.02 -1.81
N GLY A 69 11.06 -8.74 -0.86
CA GLY A 69 11.45 -7.36 -0.52
C GLY A 69 10.47 -6.64 0.42
N LEU A 70 9.56 -7.38 1.05
CA LEU A 70 8.53 -6.81 1.93
C LEU A 70 9.10 -6.23 3.22
N GLU A 71 10.31 -6.61 3.61
CA GLU A 71 11.07 -5.98 4.68
C GLU A 71 11.30 -4.49 4.45
N VAL A 72 11.49 -4.07 3.20
CA VAL A 72 11.67 -2.67 2.85
C VAL A 72 10.36 -1.90 3.02
N LEU A 73 9.23 -2.49 2.61
CA LEU A 73 7.91 -1.89 2.84
C LEU A 73 7.66 -1.72 4.34
N ALA A 74 7.96 -2.75 5.12
CA ALA A 74 7.76 -2.73 6.57
C ALA A 74 8.62 -1.69 7.29
N GLU A 75 9.82 -1.42 6.79
CA GLU A 75 10.73 -0.40 7.35
C GLU A 75 10.37 1.03 6.93
N ARG A 76 9.80 1.22 5.73
CA ARG A 76 9.62 2.54 5.12
C ARG A 76 8.20 3.07 5.13
N LEU A 77 7.20 2.21 5.31
CA LEU A 77 5.77 2.53 5.20
C LEU A 77 5.03 2.19 6.50
N VAL A 78 5.47 2.76 7.62
CA VAL A 78 5.03 2.35 8.97
C VAL A 78 3.55 2.59 9.26
N SER A 79 2.90 3.49 8.51
CA SER A 79 1.47 3.82 8.65
C SER A 79 0.56 3.05 7.69
N LEU A 80 1.11 2.07 6.96
CA LEU A 80 0.36 1.33 5.94
C LEU A 80 -0.76 0.50 6.58
N THR A 81 -1.99 0.73 6.13
CA THR A 81 -3.21 0.02 6.58
C THR A 81 -3.75 -0.93 5.52
N HIS A 82 -3.54 -0.62 4.23
CA HIS A 82 -4.02 -1.40 3.09
C HIS A 82 -2.88 -1.69 2.11
N LEU A 83 -2.71 -2.96 1.77
CA LEU A 83 -1.69 -3.41 0.82
C LEU A 83 -2.29 -4.41 -0.18
N ASN A 84 -2.28 -4.06 -1.45
CA ASN A 84 -2.69 -4.98 -2.52
C ASN A 84 -1.48 -5.51 -3.28
N LEU A 85 -1.22 -6.80 -3.17
CA LEU A 85 -0.17 -7.54 -3.85
C LEU A 85 -0.73 -8.54 -4.88
N SER A 86 -2.01 -8.44 -5.24
CA SER A 86 -2.66 -9.37 -6.16
C SER A 86 -1.92 -9.50 -7.49
N GLY A 87 -1.90 -10.69 -8.09
CA GLY A 87 -1.26 -10.93 -9.40
C GLY A 87 0.27 -10.87 -9.40
N ASN A 88 0.92 -10.85 -8.22
CA ASN A 88 2.38 -10.94 -8.09
C ASN A 88 2.87 -12.40 -7.98
N LYS A 89 4.15 -12.59 -7.63
CA LYS A 89 4.87 -13.87 -7.63
C LYS A 89 5.23 -14.38 -6.23
N PHE A 90 4.39 -14.10 -5.24
CA PHE A 90 4.52 -14.66 -3.89
C PHE A 90 4.07 -16.12 -3.88
N LYS A 91 4.95 -17.03 -3.44
CA LYS A 91 4.73 -18.47 -3.47
C LYS A 91 4.58 -19.09 -2.08
N ASP A 92 5.33 -18.58 -1.12
CA ASP A 92 5.46 -19.18 0.21
C ASP A 92 5.02 -18.20 1.29
N ILE A 93 4.33 -18.71 2.32
CA ILE A 93 3.88 -17.93 3.49
C ILE A 93 5.06 -17.20 4.17
N SER A 94 6.25 -17.82 4.18
CA SER A 94 7.45 -17.22 4.78
C SER A 94 7.88 -15.91 4.11
N THR A 95 7.59 -15.72 2.82
CA THR A 95 7.91 -14.46 2.11
C THR A 95 7.11 -13.27 2.64
N LEU A 96 6.02 -13.51 3.35
CA LEU A 96 5.12 -12.52 3.93
C LEU A 96 5.46 -12.21 5.40
N GLU A 97 6.38 -12.94 6.03
CA GLU A 97 6.83 -12.72 7.41
C GLU A 97 7.21 -11.26 7.74
N PRO A 98 7.86 -10.50 6.84
CA PRO A 98 8.21 -9.12 7.14
C PRO A 98 7.00 -8.22 7.43
N LEU A 99 5.82 -8.53 6.89
CA LEU A 99 4.60 -7.75 7.11
C LEU A 99 4.14 -7.76 8.58
N LYS A 100 4.63 -8.70 9.40
CA LYS A 100 4.42 -8.67 10.86
C LYS A 100 4.87 -7.36 11.50
N LYS A 101 5.86 -6.68 10.91
CA LYS A 101 6.42 -5.42 11.40
C LYS A 101 5.58 -4.19 11.02
N LEU A 102 4.48 -4.36 10.29
CA LEU A 102 3.49 -3.30 10.02
C LEU A 102 2.34 -3.42 11.02
N PRO A 103 2.37 -2.69 12.15
CA PRO A 103 1.37 -2.87 13.21
C PRO A 103 -0.03 -2.39 12.80
N GLN A 104 -0.10 -1.46 11.83
CA GLN A 104 -1.34 -0.87 11.36
C GLN A 104 -1.93 -1.58 10.13
N LEU A 105 -1.27 -2.60 9.57
CA LEU A 105 -1.77 -3.30 8.38
C LEU A 105 -3.04 -4.08 8.72
N LYS A 106 -4.17 -3.67 8.13
CA LYS A 106 -5.50 -4.24 8.36
C LYS A 106 -6.04 -5.02 7.17
N SER A 107 -5.70 -4.62 5.94
CA SER A 107 -6.15 -5.29 4.72
C SER A 107 -4.97 -5.70 3.86
N LEU A 108 -4.99 -6.96 3.40
CA LEU A 108 -3.99 -7.53 2.51
C LEU A 108 -4.69 -8.33 1.41
N ASP A 109 -4.39 -7.98 0.16
CA ASP A 109 -4.86 -8.74 -1.00
C ASP A 109 -3.69 -9.46 -1.68
N LEU A 110 -3.86 -10.76 -1.89
CA LEU A 110 -2.90 -11.68 -2.47
C LEU A 110 -3.52 -12.54 -3.58
N PHE A 111 -4.78 -12.30 -3.96
CA PHE A 111 -5.44 -12.94 -5.09
C PHE A 111 -4.51 -13.11 -6.30
N ASN A 112 -4.62 -14.24 -6.99
CA ASN A 112 -3.78 -14.59 -8.14
C ASN A 112 -2.27 -14.66 -7.86
N CYS A 113 -1.83 -14.75 -6.60
CA CYS A 113 -0.48 -15.20 -6.25
C CYS A 113 -0.42 -16.72 -6.15
N GLU A 114 0.78 -17.32 -6.23
CA GLU A 114 0.92 -18.77 -6.12
C GLU A 114 0.61 -19.28 -4.70
N VAL A 115 0.87 -18.46 -3.68
CA VAL A 115 0.61 -18.73 -2.25
C VAL A 115 -0.85 -19.03 -1.94
N THR A 116 -1.80 -18.51 -2.74
CA THR A 116 -3.25 -18.74 -2.51
C THR A 116 -3.67 -20.18 -2.83
N ASN A 117 -2.81 -20.98 -3.46
CA ASN A 117 -3.08 -22.39 -3.75
C ASN A 117 -2.70 -23.33 -2.60
N LEU A 118 -2.11 -22.80 -1.51
CA LEU A 118 -1.80 -23.60 -0.34
C LEU A 118 -3.08 -23.99 0.40
N ALA A 119 -3.17 -25.24 0.85
CA ALA A 119 -4.38 -25.80 1.43
C ALA A 119 -4.83 -25.08 2.71
N ASP A 120 -3.88 -24.55 3.48
CA ASP A 120 -4.06 -23.84 4.74
C ASP A 120 -3.82 -22.33 4.58
N TYR A 121 -3.91 -21.80 3.37
CA TYR A 121 -3.53 -20.43 3.03
C TYR A 121 -4.12 -19.39 3.98
N ARG A 122 -5.45 -19.29 4.11
CA ARG A 122 -6.11 -18.27 4.95
C ARG A 122 -5.71 -18.41 6.41
N ASP A 123 -5.82 -19.61 6.98
CA ASP A 123 -5.47 -19.90 8.37
C ASP A 123 -4.01 -19.55 8.67
N SER A 124 -3.09 -19.91 7.77
CA SER A 124 -1.67 -19.63 7.90
C SER A 124 -1.38 -18.12 7.83
N ILE A 125 -2.08 -17.36 6.98
CA ILE A 125 -1.92 -15.90 6.91
C ILE A 125 -2.47 -15.22 8.17
N PHE A 126 -3.69 -15.52 8.61
CA PHE A 126 -4.25 -14.92 9.83
C PHE A 126 -3.42 -15.28 11.08
N LYS A 127 -2.88 -16.49 11.14
CA LYS A 127 -1.94 -16.88 12.20
C LYS A 127 -0.61 -16.13 12.11
N LEU A 128 -0.13 -15.88 10.90
CA LEU A 128 1.12 -15.16 10.65
C LEU A 128 0.99 -13.68 11.00
N LEU A 129 -0.14 -13.07 10.63
CA LEU A 129 -0.43 -11.63 10.70
C LEU A 129 -1.67 -11.40 11.57
N PRO A 130 -1.57 -11.57 12.90
CA PRO A 130 -2.72 -11.43 13.80
C PRO A 130 -3.30 -10.01 13.86
N GLN A 131 -2.59 -9.00 13.33
CA GLN A 131 -3.10 -7.63 13.19
C GLN A 131 -4.09 -7.44 12.03
N LEU A 132 -4.11 -8.39 11.09
CA LEU A 132 -4.89 -8.34 9.86
C LEU A 132 -6.36 -8.58 10.16
N ILE A 133 -7.23 -7.75 9.57
CA ILE A 133 -8.69 -7.87 9.68
C ILE A 133 -9.22 -8.56 8.43
N TYR A 134 -8.78 -8.10 7.25
CA TYR A 134 -9.26 -8.58 5.96
C TYR A 134 -8.11 -9.18 5.14
N LEU A 135 -8.37 -10.38 4.61
CA LEU A 135 -7.53 -11.07 3.65
C LEU A 135 -8.34 -11.34 2.40
N ASP A 136 -7.88 -10.85 1.25
CA ASP A 136 -8.55 -11.04 -0.03
C ASP A 136 -10.02 -10.54 0.00
N GLY A 137 -10.28 -9.45 0.73
CA GLY A 137 -11.62 -8.88 0.90
C GLY A 137 -12.53 -9.53 1.95
N TYR A 138 -12.07 -10.58 2.65
CA TYR A 138 -12.87 -11.29 3.65
C TYR A 138 -12.15 -11.39 4.99
N ASP A 139 -12.91 -11.31 6.09
CA ASP A 139 -12.38 -11.55 7.44
C ASP A 139 -12.20 -13.05 7.75
N ILE A 140 -11.82 -13.37 9.00
CA ILE A 140 -11.61 -14.75 9.45
C ILE A 140 -12.90 -15.60 9.46
N ASP A 141 -14.07 -14.95 9.52
CA ASP A 141 -15.40 -15.58 9.54
C ASP A 141 -16.04 -15.61 8.14
N ASP A 142 -15.25 -15.34 7.08
CA ASP A 142 -15.66 -15.23 5.67
C ASP A 142 -16.73 -14.16 5.41
N CYS A 143 -16.77 -13.11 6.24
CA CYS A 143 -17.59 -11.92 5.98
C CYS A 143 -16.83 -10.95 5.06
N GLU A 144 -17.51 -10.49 4.01
CA GLU A 144 -16.96 -9.51 3.07
C GLU A 144 -16.79 -8.15 3.77
N ALA A 145 -15.66 -7.49 3.51
CA ALA A 145 -15.42 -6.14 4.00
C ALA A 145 -16.50 -5.18 3.49
N SER A 146 -17.07 -4.37 4.39
CA SER A 146 -18.00 -3.31 3.97
C SER A 146 -17.21 -2.17 3.32
N ASP A 147 -17.76 -1.53 2.29
CA ASP A 147 -17.18 -0.33 1.68
C ASP A 147 -16.91 0.80 2.71
N SER A 148 -17.59 0.77 3.87
CA SER A 148 -17.40 1.74 4.96
C SER A 148 -16.20 1.46 5.86
N ASP A 149 -15.61 0.26 5.82
CA ASP A 149 -14.54 -0.15 6.76
C ASP A 149 -13.13 0.24 6.25
N GLY A 150 -13.01 0.67 4.99
CA GLY A 150 -11.76 1.10 4.35
C GLY A 150 -11.44 2.59 4.48
N GLU A 151 -12.41 3.41 4.92
CA GLU A 151 -12.27 4.86 5.09
C GLU A 151 -12.52 5.28 6.54
N GLY A 152 -11.52 5.14 7.40
CA GLY A 152 -11.58 5.80 8.71
C GLY A 152 -10.89 5.05 9.82
N ASP A 153 -9.62 5.36 10.01
CA ASP A 153 -9.15 5.61 11.38
C ASP A 153 -8.01 6.63 11.33
N GLY A 154 -8.40 7.86 10.98
CA GLY A 154 -7.62 9.02 11.37
C GLY A 154 -7.90 9.28 12.84
N VAL A 155 -7.09 8.72 13.73
CA VAL A 155 -7.05 9.17 15.12
C VAL A 155 -6.42 10.57 15.10
N ASP A 156 -7.27 11.58 14.91
CA ASP A 156 -6.91 12.98 14.96
C ASP A 156 -6.94 13.39 16.45
N ASP A 157 -5.87 13.06 17.17
CA ASP A 157 -5.58 13.66 18.47
C ASP A 157 -4.90 15.02 18.25
N GLU A 158 -5.66 16.03 17.83
CA GLU A 158 -5.33 17.43 18.10
C GLU A 158 -6.59 18.20 18.55
N GLU A 159 -6.74 18.37 19.87
CA GLU A 159 -7.53 19.47 20.40
C GLU A 159 -6.86 20.80 20.01
N GLY A 160 -7.40 21.45 18.98
CA GLY A 160 -6.99 22.78 18.54
C GLY A 160 -8.18 23.56 17.99
N GLU A 161 -8.46 24.70 18.60
CA GLU A 161 -9.62 25.55 18.35
C GLU A 161 -9.74 26.04 16.88
N GLY A 162 -10.98 26.29 16.46
CA GLY A 162 -11.36 26.44 15.07
C GLY A 162 -10.88 27.69 14.34
N VAL A 163 -10.90 27.60 13.01
CA VAL A 163 -11.42 28.64 12.10
C VAL A 163 -11.68 28.00 10.74
N ALA A 164 -12.85 28.27 10.17
CA ALA A 164 -13.19 27.94 8.80
C ALA A 164 -12.19 28.56 7.82
N SER A 165 -11.77 27.82 6.79
CA SER A 165 -11.63 28.32 5.41
C SER A 165 -11.12 27.27 4.43
N THR A 166 -11.80 27.26 3.28
CA THR A 166 -11.32 26.90 1.93
C THR A 166 -10.93 25.46 1.66
N TRP A 167 -11.89 24.77 1.03
CA TRP A 167 -11.68 23.65 0.10
C TRP A 167 -10.58 24.01 -0.91
N SER A 168 -9.38 23.47 -0.75
CA SER A 168 -8.32 23.53 -1.76
C SER A 168 -8.11 22.13 -2.33
N GLY A 169 -8.48 21.97 -3.60
CA GLY A 169 -8.60 20.68 -4.27
C GLY A 169 -7.38 19.76 -4.16
N GLN A 170 -7.68 18.47 -3.93
CA GLN A 170 -6.77 17.35 -4.19
C GLN A 170 -6.21 17.48 -5.61
N LYS A 171 -4.90 17.72 -5.70
CA LYS A 171 -4.19 17.68 -6.97
C LYS A 171 -3.76 16.24 -7.22
N ASN A 172 -4.64 15.47 -7.87
CA ASN A 172 -4.30 14.14 -8.36
C ASN A 172 -3.32 14.31 -9.53
N ILE A 173 -2.09 13.85 -9.36
CA ILE A 173 -1.09 13.86 -10.44
C ILE A 173 -1.11 12.48 -11.09
N LYS A 174 -1.33 12.45 -12.41
CA LYS A 174 -1.10 11.25 -13.24
C LYS A 174 0.17 11.50 -14.05
N MET A 175 1.33 11.05 -13.56
CA MET A 175 2.59 11.20 -14.32
C MET A 175 2.62 10.17 -15.45
N GLY A 176 3.05 10.60 -16.65
CA GLY A 176 3.00 9.77 -17.86
C GLY A 176 4.09 8.71 -17.97
N ARG A 177 5.10 8.72 -17.10
CA ARG A 177 6.18 7.73 -16.98
C ARG A 177 6.80 7.83 -15.58
N LEU A 178 7.10 6.68 -14.98
CA LEU A 178 8.03 6.53 -13.85
C LEU A 178 9.46 6.75 -14.34
#